data_AF-A0A0E3QGW9-F1
#
_entry.id   AF-A0A0E3QGW9-F1
#
_cell.length_a   1.000
_cell.length_b   1.000
_cell.length_c   1.000
_cell.angle_alpha   90.00
_cell.angle_beta   90.00
_cell.angle_gamma   90.00
#
_symmetry.space_group_name_H-M   'P 1'
#
loop_
_entity.id
_entity.type
_entity.pdbx_description
1 polymer ?
#
loop_
_entity_poly.entity_id
_entity_poly.type
_entity_poly.pdbx_seq_one_letter_code
_entity_poly.pdbx_strand_id
1 'polypeptide(L)'
;MSDVATDDGFNTYGFKDLKFSNGYGKIGNKTVKVSIYCPAKNENSESEITELFPKLNISEKVGDKWQNASFDLSDLEVVVQRFTMYRQALLDAGGATNGSDREQGSQEK
;
A
#
# COMPACT_ATOMS: atom_id res chain seq x y z
N MET A 1 12.56 6.67 12.28
CA MET A 1 11.58 7.45 11.50
C MET A 1 12.09 7.43 10.08
N SER A 2 11.38 6.76 9.17
CA SER A 2 11.80 6.61 7.78
C SER A 2 10.77 7.32 6.92
N ASP A 3 11.20 8.36 6.21
CA ASP A 3 10.39 9.19 5.33
C ASP A 3 9.85 8.36 4.15
N VAL A 4 8.60 7.93 4.25
CA VAL A 4 7.85 7.43 3.10
C VAL A 4 7.32 8.64 2.35
N ALA A 5 7.99 9.05 1.28
CA ALA A 5 7.49 10.09 0.39
C ALA A 5 6.36 9.50 -0.46
N THR A 6 5.13 9.91 -0.19
CA THR A 6 3.97 9.56 -1.01
C THR A 6 3.90 10.46 -2.24
N ASP A 7 4.01 9.91 -3.44
CA ASP A 7 3.59 10.62 -4.67
C ASP A 7 2.08 10.89 -4.60
N ASP A 8 1.60 12.03 -5.10
CA ASP A 8 0.29 12.62 -4.75
C ASP A 8 -0.97 11.90 -5.31
N GLY A 9 -0.90 10.66 -5.78
CA GLY A 9 -2.10 9.97 -6.30
C GLY A 9 -2.06 8.46 -6.46
N PHE A 10 -3.25 7.86 -6.43
CA PHE A 10 -3.52 6.52 -6.99
C PHE A 10 -3.65 6.63 -8.51
N ASN A 11 -3.17 5.63 -9.25
CA ASN A 11 -3.37 5.55 -10.70
C ASN A 11 -4.82 5.15 -11.06
N THR A 12 -5.14 5.12 -12.37
CA THR A 12 -6.48 4.75 -12.88
C THR A 12 -6.95 3.36 -12.47
N TYR A 13 -6.01 2.47 -12.13
CA TYR A 13 -6.27 1.13 -11.62
C TYR A 13 -6.38 1.08 -10.08
N GLY A 14 -6.35 2.22 -9.40
CA GLY A 14 -6.43 2.31 -7.94
C GLY A 14 -5.16 1.87 -7.21
N PHE A 15 -3.98 1.87 -7.84
CA PHE A 15 -2.70 1.57 -7.20
C PHE A 15 -1.85 2.80 -6.94
N LYS A 16 -1.16 2.81 -5.80
CA LYS A 16 -0.15 3.80 -5.41
C LYS A 16 1.12 3.09 -4.97
N ASP A 17 2.20 3.23 -5.73
CA ASP A 17 3.48 2.63 -5.38
C ASP A 17 4.09 3.32 -4.16
N LEU A 18 4.57 2.52 -3.19
CA LEU A 18 5.28 3.04 -2.04
C LEU A 18 6.74 3.30 -2.41
N LYS A 19 7.19 4.55 -2.23
CA LYS A 19 8.60 4.90 -2.35
C LYS A 19 9.24 4.79 -0.98
N PHE A 20 10.13 3.82 -0.83
CA PHE A 20 10.96 3.70 0.36
C PHE A 20 12.36 4.19 0.07
N SER A 21 12.99 4.85 1.04
CA SER A 21 14.41 5.20 1.00
C SER A 21 15.29 3.97 0.76
N ASN A 22 16.27 4.04 -0.15
CA ASN A 22 17.26 3.01 -0.54
C ASN A 22 17.20 1.65 0.20
N GLY A 23 16.91 0.56 -0.54
CA GLY A 23 17.13 -0.83 -0.09
C GLY A 23 15.89 -1.73 -0.04
N TYR A 24 14.67 -1.18 -0.15
CA TYR A 24 13.43 -1.96 -0.02
C TYR A 24 12.86 -2.51 -1.33
N GLY A 25 13.48 -2.18 -2.48
CA GLY A 25 13.12 -2.76 -3.78
C GLY A 25 13.49 -4.24 -3.93
N LYS A 26 14.03 -4.87 -2.87
CA LYS A 26 14.31 -6.30 -2.83
C LYS A 26 13.84 -6.96 -1.53
N ILE A 27 13.34 -8.18 -1.64
CA ILE A 27 13.11 -9.13 -0.53
C ILE A 27 13.85 -10.40 -0.95
N GLY A 28 14.87 -10.80 -0.18
CA GLY A 28 15.81 -11.83 -0.62
C GLY A 28 16.42 -11.49 -1.98
N ASN A 29 16.32 -12.42 -2.94
CA ASN A 29 16.77 -12.24 -4.32
C ASN A 29 15.70 -11.65 -5.26
N LYS A 30 14.48 -11.42 -4.76
CA LYS A 30 13.36 -10.93 -5.54
C LYS A 30 13.42 -9.43 -5.64
N THR A 31 13.28 -8.90 -6.85
CA THR A 31 13.01 -7.48 -7.03
C THR A 31 11.52 -7.26 -6.83
N VAL A 32 11.15 -6.48 -5.82
CA VAL A 32 9.76 -6.30 -5.41
C VAL A 32 9.33 -4.84 -5.56
N LYS A 33 8.03 -4.69 -5.78
CA LYS A 33 7.31 -3.42 -5.73
C LYS A 33 6.21 -3.58 -4.70
N VAL A 34 6.16 -2.64 -3.75
CA VAL A 34 5.10 -2.57 -2.76
C VAL A 34 4.19 -1.40 -3.13
N SER A 35 2.90 -1.63 -3.09
CA SER A 35 1.89 -0.66 -3.49
C SER A 35 0.70 -0.72 -2.55
N ILE A 36 -0.01 0.39 -2.43
CA ILE A 36 -1.34 0.42 -1.83
C ILE A 36 -2.36 0.32 -2.96
N TYR A 37 -3.32 -0.58 -2.82
CA TYR A 37 -4.44 -0.75 -3.72
C TYR A 37 -5.74 -0.29 -3.05
N CYS A 38 -6.50 0.60 -3.70
CA CYS A 38 -7.79 1.08 -3.24
C CYS A 38 -8.86 0.91 -4.34
N PRO A 39 -9.81 -0.03 -4.20
CA PRO A 39 -10.85 -0.28 -5.19
C PRO A 39 -11.73 0.95 -5.48
N ALA A 40 -12.09 1.72 -4.45
CA ALA A 40 -12.93 2.91 -4.56
C ALA A 40 -12.29 4.06 -5.37
N LYS A 41 -11.02 3.92 -5.75
CA LYS A 41 -10.26 4.88 -6.59
C LYS A 41 -9.92 4.32 -7.97
N ASN A 42 -10.46 3.16 -8.34
CA ASN A 42 -10.20 2.50 -9.62
C ASN A 42 -11.40 2.70 -10.56
N GLU A 43 -11.15 3.24 -11.75
CA GLU A 43 -12.19 3.45 -12.79
C GLU A 43 -12.77 2.13 -13.32
N ASN A 44 -12.02 1.03 -13.20
CA ASN A 44 -12.43 -0.30 -13.61
C ASN A 44 -13.11 -1.10 -12.49
N SER A 45 -13.25 -0.53 -11.29
CA SER A 45 -13.92 -1.22 -10.20
C SER A 45 -15.41 -0.94 -10.26
N GLU A 46 -16.22 -1.98 -10.44
CA GLU A 46 -17.68 -1.95 -10.23
C GLU A 46 -18.05 -1.86 -8.73
N SER A 47 -17.12 -1.40 -7.88
CA SER A 47 -17.33 -1.44 -6.44
C SER A 47 -18.22 -0.29 -6.02
N GLU A 48 -19.37 -0.59 -5.43
CA GLU A 48 -20.26 0.40 -4.79
C GLU A 48 -19.69 0.98 -3.48
N ILE A 49 -18.49 0.52 -3.07
CA ILE A 49 -17.88 0.90 -1.81
C ILE A 49 -17.36 2.34 -1.90
N THR A 50 -17.99 3.25 -1.14
CA THR A 50 -17.55 4.64 -0.99
C THR A 50 -16.41 4.81 0.01
N GLU A 51 -16.14 3.78 0.80
CA GLU A 51 -15.12 3.79 1.84
C GLU A 51 -13.75 3.36 1.29
N LEU A 52 -12.71 4.11 1.62
CA LEU A 52 -11.34 3.79 1.26
C LEU A 52 -10.84 2.68 2.18
N PHE A 53 -10.92 1.43 1.72
CA PHE A 53 -10.25 0.30 2.36
C PHE A 53 -8.96 -0.03 1.61
N PRO A 54 -7.85 0.69 1.88
CA PRO A 54 -6.59 0.43 1.23
C PRO A 54 -6.07 -0.97 1.61
N LYS A 55 -5.50 -1.66 0.62
CA LYS A 55 -4.86 -2.97 0.76
C LYS A 55 -3.39 -2.85 0.40
N LEU A 56 -2.52 -3.54 1.13
CA LEU A 56 -1.12 -3.64 0.75
C LEU A 56 -0.98 -4.72 -0.32
N ASN A 57 -0.33 -4.39 -1.40
CA ASN A 57 0.00 -5.31 -2.47
C ASN A 57 1.51 -5.37 -2.67
N ILE A 58 2.08 -6.58 -2.69
CA ILE A 58 3.50 -6.81 -2.97
C ILE A 58 3.61 -7.66 -4.23
N SER A 59 4.27 -7.10 -5.23
CA SER A 59 4.51 -7.76 -6.51
C SER A 59 6.00 -7.99 -6.71
N GLU A 60 6.38 -9.10 -7.36
CA GLU A 60 7.75 -9.38 -7.78
C GLU A 60 7.89 -9.19 -9.29
N LYS A 61 9.10 -8.84 -9.72
CA LYS A 61 9.45 -8.76 -11.14
C LYS A 61 9.91 -10.11 -11.66
N VAL A 62 9.20 -10.65 -12.65
CA VAL A 62 9.56 -11.88 -13.38
C VAL A 62 9.67 -11.59 -14.87
N GLY A 63 10.90 -11.64 -15.40
CA GLY A 63 11.21 -11.09 -16.72
C GLY A 63 10.88 -9.60 -16.75
N ASP A 64 10.04 -9.20 -17.69
CA ASP A 64 9.58 -7.81 -17.84
C ASP A 64 8.19 -7.54 -17.24
N LYS A 65 7.61 -8.51 -16.52
CA LYS A 65 6.27 -8.41 -15.93
C LYS A 65 6.32 -8.32 -14.41
N TRP A 66 5.32 -7.66 -13.84
CA TRP A 66 5.04 -7.68 -12.40
C TRP A 66 3.92 -8.68 -12.11
N GLN A 67 4.10 -9.51 -11.09
CA GLN A 67 3.11 -10.50 -10.65
C GLN A 67 3.06 -10.56 -9.11
N ASN A 68 2.06 -11.23 -8.54
CA ASN A 68 2.00 -11.43 -7.09
C ASN A 68 3.24 -12.15 -6.58
N ALA A 69 3.87 -11.60 -5.54
CA ALA A 69 5.06 -12.20 -4.94
C ALA A 69 4.68 -13.44 -4.12
N SER A 70 5.44 -14.52 -4.28
CA SER A 70 5.44 -15.67 -3.37
C SER A 70 6.69 -15.62 -2.51
N PHE A 71 6.56 -15.86 -1.20
CA PHE A 71 7.67 -15.75 -0.24
C PHE A 71 8.03 -17.11 0.36
N ASP A 72 9.33 -17.39 0.46
CA ASP A 72 9.83 -18.48 1.29
C ASP A 72 10.10 -18.02 2.73
N LEU A 73 10.59 -18.92 3.59
CA LEU A 73 10.84 -18.60 5.00
C LEU A 73 11.85 -17.46 5.19
N SER A 74 12.90 -17.40 4.37
CA SER A 74 13.93 -16.36 4.47
C SER A 74 13.41 -15.00 4.00
N ASP A 75 12.56 -14.99 2.98
CA ASP A 75 11.86 -13.79 2.54
C ASP A 75 10.95 -13.23 3.66
N LEU A 76 10.28 -14.12 4.41
CA LEU A 76 9.38 -13.72 5.50
C LEU A 76 10.12 -13.00 6.64
N GLU A 77 11.37 -13.34 6.94
CA GLU A 77 12.17 -12.63 7.95
C GLU A 77 12.36 -11.15 7.57
N VAL A 78 12.63 -10.89 6.28
CA VAL A 78 12.74 -9.53 5.75
C VAL A 78 11.39 -8.81 5.77
N VAL A 79 10.29 -9.51 5.44
CA VAL A 79 8.94 -8.94 5.52
C VAL A 79 8.59 -8.56 6.96
N VAL A 80 8.91 -9.40 7.94
CA VAL A 80 8.67 -9.14 9.38
C VAL A 80 9.41 -7.89 9.83
N GLN A 81 10.68 -7.74 9.46
CA GLN A 81 11.47 -6.53 9.77
C GLN A 81 10.84 -5.25 9.18
N ARG A 82 10.09 -5.38 8.08
CA ARG A 82 9.46 -4.27 7.35
C ARG A 82 8.00 -4.06 7.69
N PHE A 83 7.39 -4.97 8.45
CA PHE A 83 5.95 -5.01 8.68
C PHE A 83 5.42 -3.71 9.30
N THR A 84 6.14 -3.13 10.26
CA THR A 84 5.76 -1.86 10.89
C THR A 84 5.67 -0.71 9.89
N MET A 85 6.57 -0.68 8.91
CA MET A 85 6.57 0.33 7.86
C MET A 85 5.39 0.14 6.90
N TYR A 86 5.13 -1.11 6.48
CA TYR A 86 3.98 -1.42 5.63
C TYR A 86 2.64 -1.11 6.32
N ARG A 87 2.56 -1.40 7.63
CA ARG A 87 1.41 -1.04 8.46
C ARG A 87 1.22 0.47 8.47
N GLN A 88 2.27 1.25 8.72
CA GLN A 88 2.17 2.71 8.74
C GLN A 88 1.69 3.25 7.38
N ALA A 89 2.26 2.78 6.27
CA ALA A 89 1.85 3.20 4.94
C ALA A 89 0.37 2.90 4.64
N LEU A 90 -0.17 1.79 5.17
CA LEU A 90 -1.60 1.49 5.08
C LEU A 90 -2.46 2.45 5.91
N LEU A 91 -2.02 2.78 7.13
CA LEU A 91 -2.73 3.72 8.01
C LEU A 91 -2.77 5.10 7.36
N ASP A 92 -1.64 5.59 6.84
CA ASP A 92 -1.51 6.89 6.18
C ASP A 92 -2.36 6.97 4.89
N ALA A 93 -2.57 5.84 4.22
CA ALA A 93 -3.42 5.74 3.03
C ALA A 93 -4.93 5.70 3.34
N GLY A 94 -5.33 5.83 4.61
CA GLY A 94 -6.73 5.83 5.05
C GLY A 94 -7.18 4.56 5.78
N GLY A 95 -6.25 3.67 6.15
CA GLY A 95 -6.57 2.34 6.70
C GLY A 95 -7.06 2.30 8.15
N ALA A 96 -7.10 3.42 8.90
CA ALA A 96 -7.57 3.39 10.29
C ALA A 96 -8.15 4.71 10.83
N THR A 97 -9.02 5.36 10.07
CA THR A 97 -9.93 6.39 10.62
C THR A 97 -11.36 6.19 10.13
N ASN A 98 -11.90 4.97 10.27
CA ASN A 98 -13.34 4.69 10.06
C ASN A 98 -13.99 4.21 11.37
N GLY A 99 -13.90 5.00 12.45
CA GLY A 99 -14.63 4.64 13.67
C GLY A 99 -14.86 5.73 14.72
N SER A 100 -14.06 6.81 14.78
CA SER A 100 -14.22 7.77 15.90
C SER A 100 -14.03 9.25 15.56
N ASP A 101 -13.36 9.62 14.46
CA ASP A 101 -13.06 11.04 14.19
C ASP A 101 -13.97 11.70 13.15
N ARG A 102 -14.98 10.99 12.63
CA ARG A 102 -15.90 11.55 11.63
C ARG A 102 -17.06 12.35 12.23
N GLU A 103 -17.25 12.32 13.55
CA GLU A 103 -18.30 13.10 14.22
C GLU A 103 -17.90 14.54 14.58
N GLN A 104 -16.66 14.99 14.33
CA GLN A 104 -16.24 16.37 14.63
C GLN A 104 -15.99 17.26 13.41
N GLY A 105 -16.23 16.78 12.18
CA GLY A 105 -16.01 17.56 10.96
C GLY A 105 -17.25 18.20 10.33
N SER A 106 -18.46 17.89 10.82
CA SER A 106 -19.72 18.35 10.21
C SER A 106 -20.47 19.42 11.01
N GLN A 107 -19.84 20.00 12.03
CA GLN A 107 -20.30 21.23 12.66
C GLN A 107 -19.18 22.27 12.57
N GLU A 108 -19.16 23.02 11.47
CA GLU A 108 -18.77 24.44 11.44
C GLU A 108 -18.80 24.98 10.00
N LYS A 109 -19.98 25.46 9.59
CA LYS A 109 -20.28 26.83 9.08
C LYS A 109 -21.54 26.84 8.23
#